data_AF-A0A1Y2GT46-F1
#
_entry.id   AF-A0A1Y2GT46-F1
#
_cell.length_a   1.000
_cell.length_b   1.000
_cell.length_c   1.000
_cell.angle_alpha   90.00
_cell.angle_beta   90.00
_cell.angle_gamma   90.00
#
_symmetry.space_group_name_H-M   'P 1'
#
loop_
_entity.id
_entity.type
_entity.pdbx_description
1 polymer ?
#
loop_
_entity_poly.entity_id
_entity_poly.type
_entity_poly.pdbx_seq_one_letter_code
_entity_poly.pdbx_strand_id
1 'polypeptide(L)'
;MNGNDYQNGGDKSSSTTKTEQRKEGSRIITTTTTITKTSSSTENGHGHQNINGNGNGYTNGNSYSNGNAHHYRHQNGNGHHHFHHHAEETEEDRREVTAGKTTFIAHKWKPKAALMICSHRKRDKRCGVTAQILKKEFTRILRSRDIYGDCEDDVEIWLISHIGGHKFAGNVIVHRREGGGMAVWYGRVEPCHAEAIVERTIINGEVIKELHRGSMIGSFNSSCKKMAW
;
A
#
# COMPACT_ATOMS: atom_id res chain seq x y z
N MET A 1 -62.36 0.02 -9.84
CA MET A 1 -61.87 -0.88 -10.92
C MET A 1 -60.87 -0.08 -11.76
N ASN A 2 -59.63 -0.56 -11.77
CA ASN A 2 -58.45 -0.30 -12.59
C ASN A 2 -58.38 0.88 -13.57
N GLY A 3 -57.24 1.57 -13.54
CA GLY A 3 -56.67 2.34 -14.65
C GLY A 3 -55.40 3.08 -14.22
N ASN A 4 -54.23 2.45 -14.39
CA ASN A 4 -52.90 3.05 -14.20
C ASN A 4 -52.57 4.00 -15.35
N ASP A 5 -52.01 5.17 -15.05
CA ASP A 5 -51.16 5.92 -15.98
C ASP A 5 -49.82 6.26 -15.29
N TYR A 6 -48.75 5.65 -15.79
CA TYR A 6 -47.37 5.95 -15.44
C TYR A 6 -46.91 7.19 -16.21
N GLN A 7 -46.49 8.24 -15.51
CA GLN A 7 -45.66 9.30 -16.10
C GLN A 7 -44.22 9.21 -15.56
N ASN A 8 -43.28 8.95 -16.47
CA ASN A 8 -41.84 9.02 -16.24
C ASN A 8 -41.41 10.49 -16.07
N GLY A 9 -40.97 10.87 -14.88
CA GLY A 9 -40.23 12.12 -14.65
C GLY A 9 -38.75 11.90 -14.96
N GLY A 10 -38.27 12.39 -16.11
CA GLY A 10 -36.85 12.41 -16.44
C GLY A 10 -36.15 13.62 -15.80
N ASP A 11 -35.13 13.38 -14.98
CA ASP A 11 -34.26 14.42 -14.42
C ASP A 11 -33.44 15.10 -15.53
N LYS A 12 -33.67 16.41 -15.73
CA LYS A 12 -32.88 17.23 -16.65
C LYS A 12 -31.58 17.64 -15.98
N SER A 13 -30.46 17.01 -16.33
CA SER A 13 -29.12 17.52 -16.03
C SER A 13 -28.64 18.45 -17.16
N SER A 14 -28.10 19.62 -16.83
CA SER A 14 -27.44 20.49 -17.80
C SER A 14 -25.94 20.55 -17.49
N SER A 15 -25.10 20.22 -18.47
CA SER A 15 -23.65 20.43 -18.42
C SER A 15 -23.26 21.63 -19.28
N THR A 16 -22.23 22.37 -18.86
CA THR A 16 -21.65 23.46 -19.65
C THR A 16 -20.15 23.23 -19.79
N THR A 17 -19.68 23.23 -21.02
CA THR A 17 -18.26 23.04 -21.36
C THR A 17 -17.65 24.37 -21.80
N LYS A 18 -16.50 24.72 -21.23
CA LYS A 18 -15.68 25.84 -21.67
C LYS A 18 -14.30 25.34 -22.11
N THR A 19 -13.84 25.84 -23.24
CA THR A 19 -12.50 25.54 -23.78
C THR A 19 -11.71 26.83 -23.83
N GLU A 20 -10.51 26.82 -23.25
CA GLU A 20 -9.56 27.92 -23.31
C GLU A 20 -8.28 27.45 -24.02
N GLN A 21 -7.73 28.33 -24.85
CA GLN A 21 -6.45 28.09 -25.52
C GLN A 21 -5.43 29.11 -25.04
N ARG A 22 -4.25 28.62 -24.66
CA ARG A 22 -3.12 29.46 -24.31
C ARG A 22 -1.90 29.07 -25.13
N LYS A 23 -1.16 30.08 -25.59
CA LYS A 23 0.04 29.90 -26.40
C LYS A 23 1.27 29.98 -25.50
N GLU A 24 2.12 28.96 -25.56
CA GLU A 24 3.40 28.88 -24.85
C GLU A 24 4.50 28.72 -25.92
N GLY A 25 5.21 29.81 -26.21
CA GLY A 25 6.15 29.87 -27.35
C GLY A 25 5.46 29.64 -28.70
N SER A 26 5.97 28.70 -29.51
CA SER A 26 5.39 28.35 -30.82
C SER A 26 4.26 27.30 -30.75
N ARG A 27 3.87 26.82 -29.57
CA ARG A 27 2.83 25.80 -29.39
C ARG A 27 1.57 26.39 -28.78
N ILE A 28 0.40 25.95 -29.24
CA ILE A 28 -0.91 26.31 -28.67
C ILE A 28 -1.40 25.12 -27.85
N ILE A 29 -1.67 25.35 -26.57
CA ILE A 29 -2.19 24.37 -25.62
C ILE A 29 -3.67 24.68 -25.41
N THR A 30 -4.54 23.68 -25.57
CA THR A 30 -5.99 23.81 -25.41
C THR A 30 -6.42 23.04 -24.17
N THR A 31 -7.13 23.69 -23.26
CA THR A 31 -7.69 23.08 -22.05
C THR A 31 -9.21 23.21 -22.08
N THR A 32 -9.91 22.08 -21.97
CA THR A 32 -11.37 22.04 -21.92
C THR A 32 -11.84 21.59 -20.54
N THR A 33 -12.74 22.36 -19.94
CA THR A 33 -13.33 22.10 -18.63
C THR A 33 -14.85 22.00 -18.75
N THR A 34 -15.41 20.90 -18.28
CA THR A 34 -16.86 20.66 -18.26
C THR A 34 -17.36 20.71 -16.82
N ILE A 35 -18.39 21.51 -16.56
CA ILE A 35 -19.02 21.64 -15.26
C ILE A 35 -20.47 21.15 -15.36
N THR A 36 -20.86 20.25 -14.46
CA THR A 36 -22.21 19.70 -14.38
C THR A 36 -22.83 20.07 -13.03
N LYS A 37 -24.02 20.67 -13.02
CA LYS A 37 -24.76 20.97 -11.78
C LYS A 37 -25.84 19.90 -11.55
N THR A 38 -25.89 19.36 -10.33
CA THR A 38 -26.98 18.51 -9.84
C THR A 38 -27.62 19.19 -8.62
N SER A 39 -28.95 19.31 -8.62
CA SER A 39 -29.72 19.84 -7.49
C SER A 39 -30.34 18.69 -6.70
N SER A 40 -29.97 18.53 -5.43
CA SER A 40 -30.67 17.65 -4.49
C SER A 40 -31.46 18.47 -3.46
N SER A 41 -32.73 18.16 -3.29
CA SER A 41 -33.62 18.70 -2.28
C SER A 41 -33.34 18.07 -0.91
N THR A 42 -33.29 18.88 0.15
CA THR A 42 -33.29 18.42 1.54
C THR A 42 -34.45 19.10 2.28
N GLU A 43 -35.33 18.29 2.89
CA GLU A 43 -36.41 18.74 3.76
C GLU A 43 -35.90 18.96 5.20
N ASN A 44 -36.47 19.98 5.85
CA ASN A 44 -36.17 20.43 7.21
C ASN A 44 -36.92 19.62 8.29
N GLY A 45 -36.26 19.35 9.41
CA GLY A 45 -36.89 18.92 10.66
C GLY A 45 -36.07 19.32 11.89
N HIS A 46 -36.59 20.26 12.68
CA HIS A 46 -36.01 20.81 13.92
C HIS A 46 -36.18 19.86 15.12
N GLY A 47 -35.23 19.87 16.07
CA GLY A 47 -35.41 19.29 17.40
C GLY A 47 -34.18 19.38 18.31
N HIS A 48 -34.15 20.38 19.20
CA HIS A 48 -33.27 20.46 20.36
C HIS A 48 -33.50 19.28 21.32
N GLN A 49 -32.45 18.71 21.92
CA GLN A 49 -32.24 18.55 23.39
C GLN A 49 -31.03 17.66 23.73
N ASN A 50 -30.49 17.91 24.91
CA ASN A 50 -29.21 17.48 25.47
C ASN A 50 -29.46 16.50 26.62
N ILE A 51 -28.95 15.25 26.61
CA ILE A 51 -28.96 14.35 27.79
C ILE A 51 -27.75 13.40 27.81
N ASN A 52 -27.07 13.34 28.96
CA ASN A 52 -26.05 12.36 29.36
C ASN A 52 -26.56 10.90 29.27
N GLY A 53 -25.68 9.96 28.91
CA GLY A 53 -26.01 8.53 28.99
C GLY A 53 -24.81 7.60 28.82
N ASN A 54 -24.37 7.03 29.94
CA ASN A 54 -23.47 5.89 30.05
C ASN A 54 -24.08 4.65 29.34
N GLY A 55 -23.30 3.92 28.54
CA GLY A 55 -23.80 2.74 27.82
C GLY A 55 -22.70 1.88 27.20
N ASN A 56 -22.42 0.75 27.85
CA ASN A 56 -21.64 -0.38 27.34
C ASN A 56 -22.10 -0.80 25.94
N GLY A 57 -21.16 -0.92 25.00
CA GLY A 57 -21.40 -1.46 23.66
C GLY A 57 -20.20 -2.25 23.17
N TYR A 58 -20.14 -3.53 23.51
CA TYR A 58 -19.30 -4.49 22.79
C TYR A 58 -19.89 -4.67 21.38
N THR A 59 -19.28 -4.04 20.38
CA THR A 59 -19.54 -4.39 18.98
C THR A 59 -18.26 -4.90 18.32
N ASN A 60 -18.40 -6.14 17.86
CA ASN A 60 -17.41 -6.97 17.22
C ASN A 60 -17.28 -6.50 15.76
N GLY A 61 -16.24 -5.73 15.45
CA GLY A 61 -15.95 -5.25 14.11
C GLY A 61 -14.49 -5.52 13.74
N ASN A 62 -14.21 -6.74 13.26
CA ASN A 62 -12.93 -7.06 12.61
C ASN A 62 -12.94 -6.49 11.19
N SER A 63 -12.74 -5.17 11.07
CA SER A 63 -12.33 -4.54 9.81
C SER A 63 -10.81 -4.62 9.71
N TYR A 64 -10.31 -5.68 9.08
CA TYR A 64 -8.96 -5.64 8.53
C TYR A 64 -9.01 -4.73 7.29
N SER A 65 -8.93 -3.43 7.52
CA SER A 65 -8.52 -2.53 6.45
C SER A 65 -7.04 -2.84 6.18
N ASN A 66 -6.77 -3.53 5.06
CA ASN A 66 -5.50 -3.40 4.34
C ASN A 66 -5.41 -1.98 3.76
N GLY A 67 -5.62 -0.97 4.61
CA GLY A 67 -5.34 0.40 4.27
C GLY A 67 -3.83 0.52 4.21
N ASN A 68 -3.27 0.30 3.02
CA ASN A 68 -2.14 1.11 2.60
C ASN A 68 -2.65 2.56 2.64
N ALA A 69 -2.61 3.15 3.83
CA ALA A 69 -2.83 4.57 3.98
C ALA A 69 -1.78 5.22 3.09
N HIS A 70 -2.24 5.83 2.01
CA HIS A 70 -1.42 6.59 1.08
C HIS A 70 -0.73 7.68 1.90
N HIS A 71 0.53 7.42 2.25
CA HIS A 71 1.26 8.23 3.19
C HIS A 71 2.16 9.18 2.43
N TYR A 72 1.70 10.43 2.36
CA TYR A 72 2.45 11.58 1.88
C TYR A 72 3.85 11.64 2.50
N ARG A 73 4.85 11.75 1.64
CA ARG A 73 6.21 12.13 1.99
C ARG A 73 6.18 13.56 2.53
N HIS A 74 6.28 13.72 3.85
CA HIS A 74 6.49 15.04 4.45
C HIS A 74 7.93 15.47 4.18
N GLN A 75 8.08 16.47 3.30
CA GLN A 75 9.34 17.16 3.09
C GLN A 75 9.53 18.22 4.17
N ASN A 76 10.65 18.17 4.89
CA ASN A 76 11.08 19.28 5.72
C ASN A 76 11.70 20.35 4.82
N GLY A 77 11.06 21.53 4.74
CA GLY A 77 11.68 22.81 4.38
C GLY A 77 11.71 23.18 2.90
N ASN A 78 11.08 24.33 2.60
CA ASN A 78 11.15 25.14 1.38
C ASN A 78 10.47 24.63 0.09
N GLY A 79 9.13 24.73 0.09
CA GLY A 79 8.45 25.62 -0.86
C GLY A 79 8.36 25.26 -2.35
N HIS A 80 8.64 24.03 -2.78
CA HIS A 80 8.31 23.58 -4.14
C HIS A 80 7.40 22.34 -4.07
N HIS A 81 6.11 22.53 -4.37
CA HIS A 81 5.13 21.45 -4.46
C HIS A 81 5.42 20.58 -5.68
N HIS A 82 6.30 19.58 -5.54
CA HIS A 82 6.36 18.49 -6.51
C HIS A 82 5.18 17.54 -6.24
N PHE A 83 4.21 17.57 -7.14
CA PHE A 83 3.14 16.57 -7.17
C PHE A 83 3.80 15.18 -7.30
N HIS A 84 3.52 14.30 -6.34
CA HIS A 84 3.87 12.89 -6.48
C HIS A 84 3.03 12.32 -7.61
N HIS A 85 3.65 12.15 -8.76
CA HIS A 85 3.10 11.30 -9.80
C HIS A 85 2.97 9.90 -9.21
N HIS A 86 1.74 9.40 -9.10
CA HIS A 86 1.54 7.96 -9.11
C HIS A 86 2.44 7.40 -10.22
N ALA A 87 3.21 6.35 -9.94
CA ALA A 87 4.05 5.74 -10.95
C ALA A 87 3.15 5.25 -12.08
N GLU A 88 2.93 6.08 -13.10
CA GLU A 88 2.07 5.77 -14.24
C GLU A 88 2.51 4.41 -14.78
N GLU A 89 1.55 3.48 -14.86
CA GLU A 89 1.81 2.19 -15.48
C GLU A 89 2.07 2.45 -16.95
N THR A 90 3.27 2.12 -17.39
CA THR A 90 3.61 2.17 -18.81
C THR A 90 3.16 0.86 -19.46
N GLU A 91 2.92 0.88 -20.78
CA GLU A 91 2.64 -0.36 -21.53
C GLU A 91 3.80 -1.38 -21.40
N GLU A 92 5.03 -0.92 -21.12
CA GLU A 92 6.20 -1.77 -20.88
C GLU A 92 6.14 -2.50 -19.53
N ASP A 93 5.37 -2.00 -18.56
CA ASP A 93 5.16 -2.64 -17.26
C ASP A 93 4.18 -3.84 -17.34
N ARG A 94 3.53 -4.04 -18.49
CA ARG A 94 2.50 -5.07 -18.68
C ARG A 94 3.02 -6.18 -19.58
N ARG A 95 2.97 -7.41 -19.10
CA ARG A 95 3.30 -8.60 -19.90
C ARG A 95 2.13 -9.57 -19.91
N GLU A 96 1.76 -10.05 -21.09
CA GLU A 96 0.81 -11.16 -21.20
C GLU A 96 1.50 -12.47 -20.82
N VAL A 97 0.87 -13.25 -19.95
CA VAL A 97 1.39 -14.52 -19.45
C VAL A 97 0.33 -15.59 -19.61
N THR A 98 0.70 -16.67 -20.28
CA THR A 98 -0.15 -17.85 -20.45
C THR A 98 0.29 -18.96 -19.50
N ALA A 99 -0.62 -19.44 -18.66
CA ALA A 99 -0.43 -20.60 -17.80
C ALA A 99 -1.52 -21.64 -18.10
N GLY A 100 -1.15 -22.67 -18.87
CA GLY A 100 -2.11 -23.66 -19.37
C GLY A 100 -3.08 -23.04 -20.35
N LYS A 101 -4.38 -23.04 -20.01
CA LYS A 101 -5.46 -22.47 -20.85
C LYS A 101 -5.81 -21.02 -20.49
N THR A 102 -5.18 -20.47 -19.45
CA THR A 102 -5.52 -19.15 -18.91
C THR A 102 -4.44 -18.15 -19.30
N THR A 103 -4.89 -16.99 -19.77
CA THR A 103 -4.03 -15.85 -20.08
C THR A 103 -4.35 -14.70 -19.12
N PHE A 104 -3.33 -14.10 -18.54
CA PHE A 104 -3.45 -12.96 -17.64
C PHE A 104 -2.38 -11.92 -17.95
N ILE A 105 -2.69 -10.65 -17.67
CA ILE A 105 -1.72 -9.57 -17.72
C ILE A 105 -0.99 -9.54 -16.38
N ALA A 106 0.31 -9.80 -16.41
CA ALA A 106 1.18 -9.63 -15.27
C ALA A 106 1.77 -8.21 -15.29
N HIS A 107 1.66 -7.53 -14.15
CA HIS A 107 2.25 -6.22 -13.94
C HIS A 107 3.66 -6.38 -13.36
N LYS A 108 4.59 -5.55 -13.81
CA LYS A 108 5.92 -5.45 -13.23
C LYS A 108 5.81 -4.96 -11.79
N TRP A 109 6.42 -5.69 -10.88
CA TRP A 109 6.61 -5.23 -9.52
C TRP A 109 7.77 -4.22 -9.50
N LYS A 110 7.45 -2.93 -9.28
CA LYS A 110 8.40 -1.82 -9.29
C LYS A 110 9.32 -1.81 -8.05
N PRO A 111 8.78 -1.89 -6.80
CA PRO A 111 9.59 -1.80 -5.58
C PRO A 111 10.84 -2.67 -5.57
N LYS A 112 11.89 -2.15 -4.93
CA LYS A 112 13.13 -2.89 -4.70
C LYS A 112 12.90 -4.07 -3.77
N ALA A 113 12.07 -3.87 -2.74
CA ALA A 113 11.74 -4.90 -1.78
C ALA A 113 10.33 -4.78 -1.18
N ALA A 114 9.78 -5.92 -0.79
CA ALA A 114 8.60 -6.02 0.05
C ALA A 114 9.01 -6.58 1.41
N LEU A 115 8.75 -5.80 2.46
CA LEU A 115 8.95 -6.18 3.85
C LEU A 115 7.60 -6.61 4.44
N MET A 116 7.43 -7.92 4.60
CA MET A 116 6.18 -8.51 5.06
C MET A 116 6.27 -8.90 6.54
N ILE A 117 5.36 -8.39 7.37
CA ILE A 117 5.35 -8.60 8.83
C ILE A 117 4.12 -9.40 9.23
N CYS A 118 4.32 -10.52 9.90
CA CYS A 118 3.24 -11.30 10.49
C CYS A 118 2.48 -10.46 11.53
N SER A 119 1.19 -10.20 11.29
CA SER A 119 0.35 -9.36 12.16
C SER A 119 -0.82 -10.10 12.81
N HIS A 120 -0.85 -11.42 12.68
CA HIS A 120 -2.02 -12.21 13.04
C HIS A 120 -2.22 -12.31 14.55
N ARG A 121 -3.21 -11.59 15.11
CA ARG A 121 -3.48 -11.55 16.56
C ARG A 121 -4.16 -12.79 17.15
N LYS A 122 -5.09 -13.44 16.43
CA LYS A 122 -5.85 -14.61 16.93
C LYS A 122 -4.98 -15.87 17.03
N ARG A 123 -4.30 -16.25 15.95
CA ARG A 123 -3.37 -17.40 15.91
C ARG A 123 -2.04 -17.12 16.63
N ASP A 124 -1.57 -15.88 16.65
CA ASP A 124 -0.34 -15.50 17.39
C ASP A 124 -0.43 -14.10 18.00
N LYS A 125 -0.86 -14.02 19.26
CA LYS A 125 -0.98 -12.75 20.00
C LYS A 125 0.32 -11.95 19.99
N ARG A 126 1.49 -12.60 20.05
CA ARG A 126 2.79 -11.91 20.07
C ARG A 126 3.05 -11.23 18.74
N CYS A 127 2.86 -11.93 17.62
CA CYS A 127 2.96 -11.29 16.29
C CYS A 127 1.97 -10.13 16.14
N GLY A 128 0.72 -10.26 16.61
CA GLY A 128 -0.25 -9.17 16.58
C GLY A 128 0.18 -7.90 17.33
N VAL A 129 0.86 -8.04 18.47
CA VAL A 129 1.40 -6.90 19.23
C VAL A 129 2.67 -6.35 18.57
N THR A 130 3.63 -7.23 18.27
CA THR A 130 4.96 -6.86 17.75
C THR A 130 4.87 -6.21 16.37
N ALA A 131 3.92 -6.62 15.51
CA ALA A 131 3.84 -6.16 14.12
C ALA A 131 3.73 -4.63 13.98
N GLN A 132 2.92 -3.98 14.82
CA GLN A 132 2.74 -2.54 14.75
C GLN A 132 3.98 -1.78 15.23
N ILE A 133 4.70 -2.34 16.22
CA ILE A 133 5.95 -1.78 16.72
C ILE A 133 7.02 -1.87 15.62
N LEU A 134 7.15 -3.05 14.99
CA LEU A 134 8.07 -3.25 13.88
C LEU A 134 7.71 -2.37 12.67
N LYS A 135 6.44 -2.29 12.28
CA LYS A 135 6.00 -1.43 11.17
C LYS A 135 6.41 0.02 11.41
N LYS A 136 6.15 0.57 12.61
CA LYS A 136 6.53 1.95 12.95
C LYS A 136 8.04 2.16 12.82
N GLU A 137 8.83 1.22 13.32
CA GLU A 137 10.29 1.34 13.28
C GLU A 137 10.84 1.22 11.87
N PHE A 138 10.41 0.23 11.08
CA PHE A 138 10.79 0.12 9.67
C PHE A 138 10.36 1.35 8.88
N THR A 139 9.12 1.85 9.06
CA THR A 139 8.67 3.07 8.37
C THR A 139 9.56 4.28 8.74
N ARG A 140 9.94 4.44 10.02
CA ARG A 140 10.85 5.51 10.45
C ARG A 140 12.18 5.45 9.71
N ILE A 141 12.79 4.27 9.66
CA ILE A 141 14.11 4.05 9.04
C ILE A 141 14.04 4.26 7.53
N LEU A 142 13.08 3.65 6.85
CA LEU A 142 12.91 3.76 5.40
C LEU A 142 12.63 5.21 4.97
N ARG A 143 11.82 5.95 5.74
CA ARG A 143 11.57 7.38 5.48
C ARG A 143 12.82 8.23 5.69
N SER A 144 13.62 7.95 6.72
CA SER A 144 14.87 8.68 6.96
C SER A 144 15.90 8.48 5.86
N ARG A 145 15.79 7.37 5.12
CA ARG A 145 16.63 7.02 3.97
C ARG A 145 15.99 7.35 2.61
N ASP A 146 14.78 7.92 2.63
CA ASP A 146 14.02 8.29 1.44
C ASP A 146 13.69 7.14 0.47
N ILE A 147 13.41 5.95 1.01
CA ILE A 147 13.14 4.72 0.24
C ILE A 147 11.84 4.02 0.71
N TYR A 148 10.86 4.80 1.18
CA TYR A 148 9.57 4.28 1.62
C TYR A 148 8.47 4.66 0.63
N GLY A 149 7.87 3.67 -0.02
CA GLY A 149 6.88 3.88 -1.07
C GLY A 149 6.72 2.66 -1.97
N ASP A 150 6.23 2.89 -3.18
CA ASP A 150 5.93 1.90 -4.21
C ASP A 150 6.70 2.12 -5.55
N CYS A 151 7.68 3.02 -5.57
CA CYS A 151 8.52 3.29 -6.74
C CYS A 151 9.66 2.25 -6.91
N GLU A 152 10.40 2.31 -8.01
CA GLU A 152 11.40 1.30 -8.43
C GLU A 152 12.47 0.97 -7.37
N ASP A 153 12.88 1.96 -6.57
CA ASP A 153 13.89 1.84 -5.50
C ASP A 153 13.31 1.79 -4.08
N ASP A 154 11.99 1.92 -3.97
CA ASP A 154 11.31 1.96 -2.69
C ASP A 154 11.16 0.58 -2.06
N VAL A 155 10.82 0.61 -0.77
CA VAL A 155 10.47 -0.55 0.03
C VAL A 155 9.03 -0.41 0.53
N GLU A 156 8.21 -1.39 0.18
CA GLU A 156 6.85 -1.50 0.69
C GLU A 156 6.80 -2.31 1.99
N ILE A 157 5.97 -1.89 2.93
CA ILE A 157 5.70 -2.67 4.16
C ILE A 157 4.30 -3.25 4.11
N TRP A 158 4.21 -4.57 4.23
CA TRP A 158 2.97 -5.33 4.18
C TRP A 158 2.71 -6.00 5.52
N LEU A 159 1.54 -5.77 6.11
CA LEU A 159 1.09 -6.58 7.23
C LEU A 159 0.39 -7.81 6.67
N ILE A 160 0.88 -8.99 7.02
CA ILE A 160 0.42 -10.26 6.44
C ILE A 160 -0.17 -11.19 7.51
N SER A 161 -0.82 -12.25 7.02
CA SER A 161 -1.40 -13.32 7.84
C SER A 161 -0.33 -14.14 8.57
N HIS A 162 -0.75 -15.17 9.30
CA HIS A 162 0.17 -15.93 10.16
C HIS A 162 1.20 -16.68 9.33
N ILE A 163 2.47 -16.35 9.56
CA ILE A 163 3.63 -17.05 9.00
C ILE A 163 4.57 -17.46 10.13
N GLY A 164 5.25 -18.59 9.93
CA GLY A 164 6.19 -19.14 10.91
C GLY A 164 5.50 -19.67 12.17
N GLY A 165 6.30 -20.26 13.06
CA GLY A 165 5.79 -20.75 14.33
C GLY A 165 5.76 -19.66 15.40
N HIS A 166 4.81 -19.76 16.34
CA HIS A 166 4.69 -18.84 17.49
C HIS A 166 6.00 -18.67 18.28
N LYS A 167 6.87 -19.68 18.31
CA LYS A 167 8.22 -19.73 18.88
C LYS A 167 9.13 -18.60 18.38
N PHE A 168 8.84 -18.06 17.19
CA PHE A 168 9.64 -17.09 16.46
C PHE A 168 8.93 -15.76 16.26
N ALA A 169 7.93 -15.44 17.09
CA ALA A 169 7.15 -14.20 16.99
C ALA A 169 8.04 -12.96 16.79
N GLY A 170 7.56 -12.03 15.96
CA GLY A 170 8.43 -11.12 15.21
C GLY A 170 8.88 -11.77 13.89
N ASN A 171 7.97 -12.46 13.20
CA ASN A 171 8.24 -13.04 11.89
C ASN A 171 8.19 -11.95 10.82
N VAL A 172 9.28 -11.81 10.05
CA VAL A 172 9.44 -10.86 8.96
C VAL A 172 9.96 -11.60 7.73
N ILE A 173 9.36 -11.38 6.57
CA ILE A 173 9.90 -11.82 5.29
C ILE A 173 10.41 -10.59 4.55
N VAL A 174 11.65 -10.65 4.07
CA VAL A 174 12.20 -9.66 3.15
C VAL A 174 12.27 -10.31 1.78
N HIS A 175 11.40 -9.87 0.87
CA HIS A 175 11.42 -10.26 -0.54
C HIS A 175 12.08 -9.14 -1.35
N ARG A 176 13.19 -9.41 -2.01
CA ARG A 176 13.91 -8.46 -2.86
C ARG A 176 13.73 -8.82 -4.32
N ARG A 177 13.58 -7.80 -5.15
CA ARG A 177 13.52 -7.96 -6.62
C ARG A 177 14.89 -8.39 -7.17
N GLU A 178 15.94 -7.74 -6.69
CA GLU A 178 17.33 -8.09 -7.02
C GLU A 178 17.71 -9.50 -6.52
N GLY A 179 18.70 -10.10 -7.19
CA GLY A 179 19.20 -11.43 -6.81
C GLY A 179 18.29 -12.59 -7.23
N GLY A 180 17.35 -12.36 -8.15
CA GLY A 180 16.46 -13.39 -8.68
C GLY A 180 15.22 -13.65 -7.82
N GLY A 181 14.71 -12.64 -7.11
CA GLY A 181 13.56 -12.83 -6.21
C GLY A 181 13.97 -13.43 -4.86
N MET A 182 15.02 -12.89 -4.24
CA MET A 182 15.50 -13.38 -2.96
C MET A 182 14.45 -13.14 -1.87
N ALA A 183 13.91 -14.20 -1.27
CA ALA A 183 13.05 -14.10 -0.09
C ALA A 183 13.75 -14.71 1.12
N VAL A 184 13.90 -13.92 2.18
CA VAL A 184 14.54 -14.32 3.43
C VAL A 184 13.52 -14.23 4.56
N TRP A 185 13.41 -15.29 5.35
CA TRP A 185 12.57 -15.36 6.54
C TRP A 185 13.41 -15.07 7.77
N TYR A 186 13.03 -14.04 8.50
CA TYR A 186 13.52 -13.72 9.83
C TYR A 186 12.47 -14.03 10.89
N GLY A 187 12.93 -14.45 12.06
CA GLY A 187 12.10 -14.64 13.24
C GLY A 187 12.74 -14.00 14.47
N ARG A 188 11.96 -13.78 15.52
CA ARG A 188 12.41 -13.07 16.74
C ARG A 188 12.92 -11.65 16.43
N VAL A 189 12.38 -11.02 15.40
CA VAL A 189 12.73 -9.65 15.05
C VAL A 189 12.17 -8.72 16.13
N GLU A 190 13.01 -7.77 16.52
CA GLU A 190 12.74 -6.74 17.52
C GLU A 190 13.08 -5.39 16.88
N PRO A 191 12.60 -4.26 17.43
CA PRO A 191 12.85 -2.95 16.84
C PRO A 191 14.33 -2.64 16.63
N CYS A 192 15.20 -3.06 17.56
CA CYS A 192 16.65 -2.87 17.45
C CYS A 192 17.28 -3.56 16.23
N HIS A 193 16.64 -4.59 15.68
CA HIS A 193 17.10 -5.30 14.50
C HIS A 193 16.71 -4.60 13.18
N ALA A 194 15.78 -3.65 13.21
CA ALA A 194 15.19 -3.08 12.00
C ALA A 194 16.23 -2.36 11.12
N GLU A 195 17.13 -1.59 11.74
CA GLU A 195 18.20 -0.88 11.03
C GLU A 195 19.10 -1.86 10.27
N ALA A 196 19.53 -2.92 10.96
CA ALA A 196 20.38 -3.96 10.37
C ALA A 196 19.67 -4.69 9.23
N ILE A 197 18.38 -4.97 9.34
CA ILE A 197 17.60 -5.63 8.27
C ILE A 197 17.52 -4.73 7.03
N VAL A 198 17.28 -3.42 7.21
CA VAL A 198 17.25 -2.46 6.09
C VAL A 198 18.63 -2.36 5.44
N GLU A 199 19.67 -2.10 6.22
CA GLU A 199 21.06 -1.95 5.76
C GLU A 199 21.55 -3.22 5.06
N ARG A 200 21.60 -4.32 5.80
CA ARG A 200 22.30 -5.52 5.38
C ARG A 200 21.47 -6.29 4.38
N THR A 201 20.18 -6.49 4.64
CA THR A 201 19.36 -7.34 3.78
C THR A 201 18.77 -6.57 2.62
N ILE A 202 18.05 -5.48 2.86
CA ILE A 202 17.32 -4.80 1.78
C ILE A 202 18.29 -4.10 0.81
N ILE A 203 19.26 -3.37 1.35
CA ILE A 203 20.20 -2.61 0.53
C ILE A 203 21.32 -3.52 0.01
N ASN A 204 22.03 -4.23 0.91
CA ASN A 204 23.24 -4.97 0.53
C ASN A 204 22.99 -6.43 0.10
N GLY A 205 21.78 -6.97 0.28
CA GLY A 205 21.46 -8.34 -0.09
C GLY A 205 22.08 -9.42 0.81
N GLU A 206 22.49 -9.05 2.02
CA GLU A 206 23.10 -9.94 3.00
C GLU A 206 22.08 -10.52 3.99
N VAL A 207 22.34 -11.75 4.44
CA VAL A 207 21.51 -12.42 5.44
C VAL A 207 22.10 -12.25 6.85
N ILE A 208 21.25 -11.84 7.79
CA ILE A 208 21.57 -11.78 9.22
C ILE A 208 21.35 -13.17 9.81
N LYS A 209 22.45 -13.91 10.05
CA LYS A 209 22.42 -15.33 10.41
C LYS A 209 21.65 -15.59 11.71
N GLU A 210 21.75 -14.67 12.67
CA GLU A 210 21.18 -14.78 14.01
C GLU A 210 19.64 -14.77 13.98
N LEU A 211 19.06 -14.09 13.00
CA LEU A 211 17.61 -13.97 12.82
C LEU A 211 17.07 -14.97 11.80
N HIS A 212 17.95 -15.57 10.99
CA HIS A 212 17.59 -16.38 9.83
C HIS A 212 16.77 -17.63 10.20
N ARG A 213 15.69 -17.86 9.45
CA ARG A 213 14.77 -18.99 9.64
C ARG A 213 14.55 -19.82 8.38
N GLY A 214 14.94 -19.30 7.22
CA GLY A 214 14.80 -19.96 5.94
C GLY A 214 14.82 -18.96 4.78
N SER A 215 14.87 -19.50 3.57
CA SER A 215 14.87 -18.76 2.31
C SER A 215 14.16 -19.56 1.23
N MET A 216 13.74 -18.90 0.15
CA MET A 216 13.12 -19.57 -1.00
C MET A 216 14.21 -20.33 -1.77
N ILE A 217 13.85 -21.47 -2.35
CA ILE A 217 14.76 -22.23 -3.20
C ILE A 217 15.08 -21.35 -4.43
N GLY A 218 16.37 -21.21 -4.77
CA GLY A 218 16.80 -20.36 -5.87
C GLY A 218 16.89 -18.87 -5.54
N SER A 219 16.58 -18.45 -4.30
CA SER A 219 16.75 -17.07 -3.83
C SER A 219 18.19 -16.56 -3.81
N PHE A 220 19.17 -17.45 -3.97
CA PHE A 220 20.57 -17.11 -4.06
C PHE A 220 21.11 -17.69 -5.37
N ASN A 221 21.41 -16.84 -6.34
CA ASN A 221 22.16 -17.25 -7.53
C ASN A 221 23.63 -17.51 -7.16
N SER A 222 24.42 -18.01 -8.12
CA SER A 222 25.86 -18.29 -7.94
C SER A 222 26.70 -17.07 -7.54
N SER A 223 26.22 -15.84 -7.84
CA SER A 223 26.90 -14.59 -7.51
C SER A 223 26.53 -14.03 -6.14
N CYS A 224 25.43 -14.49 -5.54
CA CYS A 224 25.11 -14.19 -4.16
C CYS A 224 26.02 -15.04 -3.26
N LYS A 225 26.67 -14.41 -2.27
CA LYS A 225 27.55 -15.12 -1.34
C LYS A 225 26.74 -16.24 -0.68
N LYS A 226 27.04 -17.50 -1.03
CA LYS A 226 26.47 -18.67 -0.34
C LYS A 226 26.68 -18.45 1.15
N MET A 227 25.60 -18.56 1.92
CA MET A 227 25.73 -18.56 3.38
C MET A 227 26.63 -19.74 3.75
N ALA A 228 27.85 -19.46 4.21
CA ALA A 228 28.70 -20.45 4.83
C ALA A 228 28.00 -20.90 6.13
N TRP A 229 27.60 -22.17 6.15
CA TRP A 229 27.02 -22.84 7.31
C TRP A 229 28.13 -23.14 8.31
#